data_AF-A0A644W3L1-F1
#
_entry.id   AF-A0A644W3L1-F1
#
_cell.length_a   1.000
_cell.length_b   1.000
_cell.length_c   1.000
_cell.angle_alpha   90.00
_cell.angle_beta   90.00
_cell.angle_gamma   90.00
#
_symmetry.space_group_name_H-M   'P 1'
#
loop_
_entity.id
_entity.type
_entity.pdbx_description
1 polymer ?
#
loop_
_entity_poly.entity_id
_entity_poly.type
_entity_poly.pdbx_seq_one_letter_code
_entity_poly.pdbx_strand_id
1 'polypeptide(L)'
;MKELEYIVSKLFKISMSKYLIAVIVMALSIIINKYIITKIFDYIIRAVKKTKTYVDDTLFRALEKPIKLYLTLYSFYISLKIIDFDGLNINTVTSDRLKKIFLVIVLCYFLYNLTLENSFLYTRMHKNGGGNTIVFPFISIVIRLIIIVIGISIIAREFGFTGFITGLGISGVAFALMAQDAFSNLFGGMIIVLDRPFAIGDWIQTSQVEGIVEDITFRSTKIRTFSMAVATVPNSKLANENIINWTQRKLRRIHFKFTIKFDTEIDKIKSCLNKIEELLNNHEKIDKDLIIVSFNELSSYGFGIFVYFYTNELNYTYYEKLKQEINIEILRILREENVELMFLTFNFTNGLEHRGANCETECTELESIRNITEEERGK
;
A
#
# COMPACT_ATOMS: atom_id res chain seq x y z
N MET A 1 19.95 56.43 4.20
CA MET A 1 19.94 57.64 5.05
C MET A 1 18.84 58.62 4.62
N LYS A 2 18.81 59.11 3.36
CA LYS A 2 17.78 60.05 2.86
C LYS A 2 16.32 59.56 2.96
N GLU A 3 16.05 58.29 2.68
CA GLU A 3 14.71 57.68 2.85
C GLU A 3 14.25 57.69 4.32
N LEU A 4 15.19 57.45 5.25
CA LEU A 4 14.90 57.41 6.68
C LEU A 4 14.56 58.82 7.20
N GLU A 5 15.31 59.84 6.78
CA GLU A 5 15.03 61.25 7.09
C GLU A 5 13.69 61.71 6.50
N TYR A 6 13.35 61.27 5.28
CA TYR A 6 12.04 61.54 4.67
C TYR A 6 10.90 60.95 5.51
N ILE A 7 11.01 59.67 5.89
CA ILE A 7 10.00 58.99 6.73
C ILE A 7 9.86 59.69 8.09
N VAL A 8 10.98 60.01 8.75
CA VAL A 8 10.99 60.69 10.05
C VAL A 8 10.33 62.07 9.96
N SER A 9 10.66 62.87 8.93
CA SER A 9 10.05 64.19 8.73
C SER A 9 8.54 64.15 8.50
N LYS A 10 8.05 63.06 7.89
CA LYS A 10 6.62 62.84 7.60
C LYS A 10 5.88 62.33 8.84
N LEU A 11 6.52 61.51 9.66
CA LEU A 11 6.00 61.05 10.94
C LEU A 11 5.77 62.21 11.93
N PHE A 12 6.68 63.20 11.96
CA PHE A 12 6.53 64.41 12.80
C PHE A 12 5.44 65.37 12.31
N LYS A 13 4.97 65.26 11.05
CA LYS A 13 3.86 66.07 10.51
C LYS A 13 2.48 65.52 10.87
N ILE A 14 2.40 64.35 11.48
CA ILE A 14 1.14 63.71 11.86
C ILE A 14 0.64 64.33 13.17
N SER A 15 -0.64 64.68 13.23
CA SER A 15 -1.26 65.26 14.43
C SER A 15 -1.08 64.35 15.66
N MET A 16 -0.66 64.94 16.79
CA MET A 16 -0.53 64.23 18.07
C MET A 16 -1.82 63.54 18.52
N SER A 17 -2.99 64.06 18.12
CA SER A 17 -4.28 63.43 18.38
C SER A 17 -4.43 62.05 17.72
N LYS A 18 -3.86 61.82 16.54
CA LYS A 18 -3.91 60.53 15.84
C LYS A 18 -3.10 59.46 16.57
N TYR A 19 -1.91 59.82 17.06
CA TYR A 19 -1.09 58.93 17.89
C TYR A 19 -1.79 58.57 19.20
N LEU A 20 -2.44 59.55 19.86
CA LEU A 20 -3.21 59.29 21.08
C LEU A 20 -4.35 58.28 20.84
N ILE A 21 -5.12 58.46 19.76
CA ILE A 21 -6.21 57.54 19.40
C ILE A 21 -5.66 56.14 19.07
N ALA A 22 -4.57 56.05 18.33
CA ALA A 22 -3.88 54.80 18.02
C ALA A 22 -3.46 54.02 19.29
N VAL A 23 -2.87 54.70 20.27
CA VAL A 23 -2.47 54.10 21.55
C VAL A 23 -3.69 53.65 22.34
N ILE A 24 -4.77 54.45 22.36
CA ILE A 24 -6.03 54.07 23.03
C ILE A 24 -6.62 52.79 22.41
N VAL A 25 -6.64 52.66 21.07
CA VAL A 25 -7.13 51.46 20.38
C VAL A 25 -6.31 50.22 20.75
N MET A 26 -4.97 50.33 20.82
CA MET A 26 -4.11 49.23 21.25
C MET A 26 -4.32 48.85 22.72
N ALA A 27 -4.43 49.83 23.61
CA ALA A 27 -4.68 49.61 25.04
C ALA A 27 -6.03 48.92 25.26
N LEU A 28 -7.08 49.36 24.57
CA LEU A 28 -8.40 48.73 24.61
C LEU A 28 -8.36 47.28 24.13
N SER A 29 -7.61 46.98 23.06
CA SER A 29 -7.43 45.60 22.57
C SER A 29 -6.82 44.67 23.62
N ILE A 30 -5.79 45.13 24.33
CA ILE A 30 -5.15 44.36 25.41
C ILE A 30 -6.13 44.12 26.56
N ILE A 31 -6.93 45.13 26.93
CA ILE A 31 -7.96 45.01 27.98
C ILE A 31 -9.04 44.00 27.55
N ILE A 32 -9.56 44.10 26.32
CA ILE A 32 -10.56 43.16 25.78
C ILE A 32 -10.00 41.74 25.76
N ASN A 33 -8.76 41.56 25.30
CA ASN A 33 -8.10 40.25 25.30
C ASN A 33 -7.95 39.66 26.71
N LYS A 34 -7.53 40.48 27.68
CA LYS A 34 -7.32 40.04 29.06
C LYS A 34 -8.63 39.66 29.75
N TYR A 35 -9.66 40.52 29.64
CA TYR A 35 -10.87 40.41 30.45
C TYR A 35 -12.05 39.75 29.73
N ILE A 36 -12.29 40.07 28.45
CA ILE A 36 -13.47 39.60 27.71
C ILE A 36 -13.18 38.26 27.06
N ILE A 37 -12.14 38.19 26.21
CA ILE A 37 -11.82 36.97 25.45
C ILE A 37 -11.51 35.81 26.40
N THR A 38 -10.65 36.01 27.40
CA THR A 38 -10.34 34.97 28.39
C THR A 38 -11.61 34.47 29.10
N LYS A 39 -12.51 35.36 29.55
CA LYS A 39 -13.76 34.94 30.22
C LYS A 39 -14.71 34.19 29.30
N ILE A 40 -14.82 34.61 28.04
CA ILE A 40 -15.66 33.93 27.04
C ILE A 40 -15.13 32.53 26.79
N PHE A 41 -13.82 32.36 26.55
CA PHE A 41 -13.22 31.06 26.33
C PHE A 41 -13.33 30.16 27.58
N ASP A 42 -13.12 30.70 28.78
CA ASP A 42 -13.33 29.96 30.03
C ASP A 42 -14.80 29.53 30.21
N TYR A 43 -15.76 30.35 29.77
CA TYR A 43 -17.17 29.99 29.80
C TYR A 43 -17.50 28.89 28.78
N ILE A 44 -17.02 29.03 27.53
CA ILE A 44 -17.21 28.06 26.45
C ILE A 44 -16.60 26.71 26.85
N ILE A 45 -15.35 26.68 27.34
CA ILE A 45 -14.69 25.44 27.77
C ILE A 45 -15.47 24.77 28.93
N ARG A 46 -16.03 25.55 29.86
CA ARG A 46 -16.89 25.03 30.93
C ARG A 46 -18.22 24.46 30.41
N ALA A 47 -18.77 25.05 29.35
CA ALA A 47 -19.99 24.55 28.70
C ALA A 47 -19.71 23.28 27.87
N VAL A 48 -18.59 23.24 27.14
CA VAL A 48 -18.19 22.11 26.28
C VAL A 48 -17.81 20.87 27.11
N LYS A 49 -17.22 21.05 28.30
CA LYS A 49 -17.00 19.92 29.25
C LYS A 49 -18.28 19.18 29.66
N LYS A 50 -19.46 19.78 29.48
CA LYS A 50 -20.76 19.13 29.77
C LYS A 50 -21.29 18.32 28.58
N THR A 51 -20.70 18.47 27.40
CA THR A 51 -21.06 17.73 26.19
C THR A 51 -20.15 16.50 26.03
N LYS A 52 -20.68 15.38 25.52
CA LYS A 52 -19.94 14.10 25.40
C LYS A 52 -19.00 14.03 24.18
N THR A 53 -18.93 15.08 23.36
CA THR A 53 -18.21 15.07 22.08
C THR A 53 -16.74 15.47 22.26
N TYR A 54 -15.85 14.61 21.79
CA TYR A 54 -14.41 14.64 22.07
C TYR A 54 -13.62 15.70 21.27
N VAL A 55 -14.11 16.04 20.07
CA VAL A 55 -13.42 16.93 19.11
C VAL A 55 -13.51 18.40 19.56
N ASP A 56 -14.56 18.74 20.32
CA ASP A 56 -14.91 20.11 20.67
C ASP A 56 -13.88 20.72 21.65
N ASP A 57 -13.48 19.99 22.69
CA ASP A 57 -12.56 20.50 23.72
C ASP A 57 -11.17 20.88 23.18
N THR A 58 -10.66 20.16 22.18
CA THR A 58 -9.34 20.43 21.59
C THR A 58 -9.41 21.63 20.65
N LEU A 59 -10.45 21.71 19.82
CA LEU A 59 -10.67 22.82 18.89
C LEU A 59 -10.79 24.16 19.64
N PHE A 60 -11.62 24.22 20.68
CA PHE A 60 -11.85 25.47 21.42
C PHE A 60 -10.59 25.94 22.17
N ARG A 61 -9.78 25.02 22.70
CA ARG A 61 -8.48 25.38 23.32
C ARG A 61 -7.45 25.84 22.29
N ALA A 62 -7.43 25.22 21.12
CA ALA A 62 -6.55 25.63 20.03
C ALA A 62 -6.91 27.01 19.47
N LEU A 63 -8.18 27.42 19.54
CA LEU A 63 -8.71 28.70 19.05
C LEU A 63 -8.43 29.91 19.96
N GLU A 64 -8.29 29.71 21.27
CA GLU A 64 -8.15 30.82 22.23
C GLU A 64 -6.94 31.72 21.93
N LYS A 65 -5.75 31.13 21.81
CA LYS A 65 -4.51 31.90 21.61
C LYS A 65 -4.47 32.59 20.23
N PRO A 66 -4.84 31.94 19.11
CA PRO A 66 -4.94 32.60 17.81
C PRO A 66 -5.94 33.75 17.77
N ILE A 67 -7.09 33.65 18.44
CA ILE A 67 -8.07 34.75 18.47
C ILE A 67 -7.53 35.95 19.26
N LYS A 68 -6.85 35.71 20.40
CA LYS A 68 -6.16 36.79 21.13
C LYS A 68 -5.07 37.45 20.28
N LEU A 69 -4.30 36.65 19.55
CA LEU A 69 -3.28 37.13 18.62
C LEU A 69 -3.90 37.95 17.48
N TYR A 70 -4.99 37.47 16.87
CA TYR A 70 -5.71 38.17 15.83
C TYR A 70 -6.23 39.53 16.27
N LEU A 71 -6.88 39.60 17.45
CA LEU A 71 -7.40 40.86 17.96
C LEU A 71 -6.27 41.87 18.17
N THR A 72 -5.13 41.42 18.71
CA THR A 72 -3.96 42.28 18.93
C THR A 72 -3.38 42.80 17.60
N LEU A 73 -3.17 41.91 16.63
CA LEU A 73 -2.62 42.27 15.32
C LEU A 73 -3.59 43.14 14.49
N TYR A 74 -4.89 42.88 14.60
CA TYR A 74 -5.91 43.67 13.91
C TYR A 74 -6.02 45.09 14.50
N SER A 75 -5.91 45.23 15.83
CA SER A 75 -5.84 46.55 16.48
C SER A 75 -4.57 47.30 16.11
N PHE A 76 -3.44 46.61 15.93
CA PHE A 76 -2.21 47.20 15.41
C PHE A 76 -2.40 47.69 13.96
N TYR A 77 -3.06 46.91 13.10
CA TYR A 77 -3.41 47.33 11.75
C TYR A 77 -4.31 48.60 11.73
N ILE A 78 -5.34 48.65 12.57
CA ILE A 78 -6.20 49.84 12.70
C ILE A 78 -5.39 51.06 13.15
N SER A 79 -4.48 50.87 14.12
CA SER A 79 -3.58 51.91 14.61
C SER A 79 -2.70 52.49 13.49
N LEU A 80 -2.11 51.64 12.65
CA LEU A 80 -1.34 52.07 11.48
C LEU A 80 -2.19 52.87 10.48
N LYS A 81 -3.45 52.45 10.26
CA LYS A 81 -4.37 53.16 9.35
C LYS A 81 -4.79 54.53 9.89
N ILE A 82 -4.99 54.68 11.20
CA ILE A 82 -5.32 55.96 11.85
C ILE A 82 -4.18 56.98 11.70
N ILE A 83 -2.95 56.50 11.81
CA ILE A 83 -1.73 57.30 11.66
C ILE A 83 -1.48 57.65 10.18
N ASP A 84 -2.27 57.10 9.24
CA ASP A 84 -2.08 57.28 7.79
C ASP A 84 -0.71 56.77 7.33
N PHE A 85 -0.35 55.56 7.78
CA PHE A 85 0.92 54.92 7.45
C PHE A 85 1.11 54.75 5.92
N ASP A 86 0.03 54.50 5.18
CA ASP A 86 0.08 54.38 3.71
C ASP A 86 0.48 55.71 3.05
N GLY A 87 0.16 56.84 3.70
CA GLY A 87 0.64 58.15 3.31
C GLY A 87 2.16 58.26 3.33
N LEU A 88 2.92 57.38 4.02
CA LEU A 88 4.39 57.39 4.02
C LEU A 88 5.00 56.94 2.68
N ASN A 89 4.22 56.38 1.77
CA ASN A 89 4.61 56.01 0.40
C ASN A 89 5.81 55.04 0.33
N ILE A 90 5.90 54.13 1.30
CA ILE A 90 6.89 53.05 1.32
C ILE A 90 6.38 51.95 0.39
N ASN A 91 6.85 51.93 -0.85
CA ASN A 91 6.38 51.04 -1.93
C ASN A 91 6.38 49.53 -1.58
N THR A 92 7.14 49.12 -0.57
CA THR A 92 7.29 47.73 -0.14
C THR A 92 6.25 47.30 0.91
N VAL A 93 5.72 48.20 1.74
CA VAL A 93 4.87 47.85 2.90
C VAL A 93 3.63 48.74 2.96
N THR A 94 2.49 48.21 2.49
CA THR A 94 1.17 48.84 2.64
C THR A 94 0.42 48.20 3.81
N SER A 95 -0.45 48.97 4.47
CA SER A 95 -1.30 48.49 5.58
C SER A 95 -2.14 47.27 5.18
N ASP A 96 -2.63 47.20 3.94
CA ASP A 96 -3.38 46.04 3.43
C ASP A 96 -2.52 44.77 3.29
N ARG A 97 -1.24 44.89 2.89
CA ARG A 97 -0.30 43.76 2.86
C ARG A 97 -0.02 43.25 4.26
N LEU A 98 0.16 44.16 5.23
CA LEU A 98 0.37 43.82 6.64
C LEU A 98 -0.83 43.07 7.24
N LYS A 99 -2.07 43.50 6.94
CA LYS A 99 -3.28 42.78 7.36
C LYS A 99 -3.31 41.34 6.86
N LYS A 100 -2.92 41.10 5.59
CA LYS A 100 -2.84 39.74 5.03
C LYS A 100 -1.78 38.90 5.74
N ILE A 101 -0.59 39.45 5.96
CA ILE A 101 0.49 38.77 6.70
C ILE A 101 0.02 38.39 8.11
N PHE A 102 -0.64 39.31 8.83
CA PHE A 102 -1.20 39.03 10.15
C PHE A 102 -2.24 37.91 10.13
N LEU A 103 -3.13 37.91 9.13
CA LEU A 103 -4.13 36.86 8.98
C LEU A 103 -3.48 35.49 8.72
N VAL A 104 -2.43 35.43 7.89
CA VAL A 104 -1.67 34.21 7.62
C VAL A 104 -0.97 33.71 8.87
N ILE A 105 -0.31 34.59 9.64
CA ILE A 105 0.35 34.23 10.90
C ILE A 105 -0.66 33.64 11.90
N VAL A 106 -1.83 34.27 12.04
CA VAL A 106 -2.91 33.77 12.91
C VAL A 106 -3.39 32.39 12.46
N LEU A 107 -3.62 32.21 11.15
CA LEU A 107 -4.09 30.95 10.60
C LEU A 107 -3.05 29.84 10.77
N CYS A 108 -1.78 30.10 10.46
CA CYS A 108 -0.69 29.15 10.69
C CYS A 108 -0.52 28.81 12.16
N TYR A 109 -0.63 29.80 13.06
CA TYR A 109 -0.56 29.56 14.50
C TYR A 109 -1.74 28.74 15.02
N PHE A 110 -2.95 28.97 14.49
CA PHE A 110 -4.12 28.15 14.77
C PHE A 110 -3.94 26.71 14.31
N LEU A 111 -3.55 26.50 13.04
CA LEU A 111 -3.31 25.17 12.48
C LEU A 111 -2.16 24.45 13.21
N TYR A 112 -1.11 25.18 13.60
CA TYR A 112 -0.02 24.64 14.41
C TYR A 112 -0.52 24.15 15.77
N ASN A 113 -1.35 24.95 16.46
CA ASN A 113 -1.93 24.55 17.76
C ASN A 113 -2.93 23.39 17.65
N LEU A 114 -3.53 23.19 16.47
CA LEU A 114 -4.41 22.06 16.19
C LEU A 114 -3.65 20.72 16.07
N THR A 115 -2.34 20.75 15.77
CA THR A 115 -1.54 19.54 15.63
C THR A 115 -1.49 18.73 16.95
N LEU A 116 -1.53 17.41 16.80
CA LEU A 116 -2.06 16.45 17.79
C LEU A 116 -1.32 16.38 19.14
N GLU A 117 -0.10 16.91 19.27
CA GLU A 117 0.66 16.87 20.53
C GLU A 117 0.02 17.70 21.66
N ASN A 118 -0.80 18.72 21.33
CA ASN A 118 -1.63 19.45 22.30
C ASN A 118 -3.05 18.87 22.43
N SER A 119 -3.39 17.85 21.64
CA SER A 119 -4.68 17.17 21.70
C SER A 119 -4.66 16.10 22.78
N PHE A 120 -5.75 15.97 23.51
CA PHE A 120 -5.96 14.96 24.55
C PHE A 120 -5.89 13.50 24.01
N LEU A 121 -5.84 13.32 22.68
CA LEU A 121 -5.86 12.02 21.99
C LEU A 121 -4.49 11.34 22.06
N TYR A 122 -3.43 12.14 22.06
CA TYR A 122 -2.07 11.70 22.38
C TYR A 122 -1.98 11.13 23.80
N THR A 123 -2.58 11.81 24.79
CA THR A 123 -2.50 11.41 26.21
C THR A 123 -3.26 10.12 26.53
N ARG A 124 -4.33 9.79 25.79
CA ARG A 124 -5.15 8.59 26.05
C ARG A 124 -4.65 7.36 25.30
N MET A 125 -4.10 7.51 24.08
CA MET A 125 -3.49 6.39 23.36
C MET A 125 -2.20 5.90 24.06
N HIS A 126 -1.45 6.82 24.70
CA HIS A 126 -0.28 6.46 25.51
C HIS A 126 -0.65 5.76 26.84
N LYS A 127 -1.87 5.95 27.35
CA LYS A 127 -2.36 5.35 28.59
C LYS A 127 -2.87 3.91 28.43
N ASN A 128 -3.20 3.48 27.21
CA ASN A 128 -3.73 2.13 26.92
C ASN A 128 -2.71 1.19 26.24
N GLY A 129 -1.42 1.52 26.25
CA GLY A 129 -0.34 0.52 26.21
C GLY A 129 -0.26 -0.45 25.02
N GLY A 130 -0.57 -0.05 23.78
CA GLY A 130 -0.47 -1.01 22.67
C GLY A 130 -0.41 -0.49 21.23
N GLY A 131 -0.36 0.83 20.99
CA GLY A 131 -0.27 1.38 19.63
C GLY A 131 1.06 2.10 19.41
N ASN A 132 1.77 1.81 18.31
CA ASN A 132 3.05 2.40 17.90
C ASN A 132 3.18 3.89 18.30
N THR A 133 3.84 4.11 19.44
CA THR A 133 4.00 5.41 20.11
C THR A 133 4.81 6.43 19.31
N ILE A 134 5.48 5.97 18.25
CA ILE A 134 6.42 6.77 17.45
C ILE A 134 5.73 7.40 16.21
N VAL A 135 4.67 6.80 15.68
CA VAL A 135 4.04 7.25 14.41
C VAL A 135 3.31 8.58 14.58
N PHE A 136 2.63 8.79 15.72
CA PHE A 136 1.84 10.00 15.97
C PHE A 136 2.69 11.28 16.13
N PRO A 137 3.79 11.28 16.91
CA PRO A 137 4.72 12.41 16.94
C PRO A 137 5.30 12.71 15.56
N PHE A 138 5.68 11.67 14.80
CA PHE A 138 6.27 11.85 13.47
C PHE A 138 5.32 12.56 12.50
N ILE A 139 4.05 12.12 12.42
CA ILE A 139 3.04 12.77 11.57
C ILE A 139 2.81 14.22 12.00
N SER A 140 2.77 14.49 13.32
CA SER A 140 2.58 15.83 13.85
C SER A 140 3.72 16.78 13.46
N ILE A 141 4.96 16.31 13.54
CA ILE A 141 6.15 17.05 13.10
C ILE A 141 6.07 17.38 11.60
N VAL A 142 5.71 16.40 10.77
CA VAL A 142 5.58 16.59 9.31
C VAL A 142 4.50 17.63 9.00
N ILE A 143 3.32 17.54 9.62
CA ILE A 143 2.23 18.50 9.41
C ILE A 143 2.65 19.92 9.83
N ARG A 144 3.35 20.06 10.98
CA ARG A 144 3.87 21.36 11.43
C ARG A 144 4.85 21.95 10.43
N LEU A 145 5.77 21.14 9.91
CA LEU A 145 6.73 21.58 8.90
C LEU A 145 6.00 22.09 7.66
N ILE A 146 4.97 21.37 7.18
CA ILE A 146 4.15 21.79 6.05
C ILE A 146 3.45 23.13 6.33
N ILE A 147 2.83 23.30 7.50
CA ILE A 147 2.16 24.55 7.89
C ILE A 147 3.14 25.74 7.88
N ILE A 148 4.35 25.53 8.40
CA ILE A 148 5.40 26.57 8.46
C ILE A 148 5.88 26.92 7.05
N VAL A 149 6.19 25.93 6.21
CA VAL A 149 6.64 26.15 4.83
C VAL A 149 5.58 26.89 4.01
N ILE A 150 4.31 26.50 4.12
CA ILE A 150 3.19 27.18 3.45
C ILE A 150 3.04 28.62 3.99
N GLY A 151 3.10 28.81 5.31
CA GLY A 151 3.01 30.13 5.93
C GLY A 151 4.10 31.07 5.44
N ILE A 152 5.36 30.64 5.45
CA ILE A 152 6.49 31.40 4.94
C ILE A 152 6.31 31.71 3.44
N SER A 153 5.83 30.75 2.65
CA SER A 153 5.59 30.94 1.21
C SER A 153 4.56 32.04 0.94
N ILE A 154 3.45 32.05 1.68
CA ILE A 154 2.40 33.07 1.51
C ILE A 154 2.92 34.45 1.95
N ILE A 155 3.68 34.51 3.05
CA ILE A 155 4.29 35.78 3.52
C ILE A 155 5.32 36.29 2.49
N ALA A 156 6.18 35.41 1.97
CA ALA A 156 7.17 35.74 0.96
C ALA A 156 6.54 36.34 -0.31
N ARG A 157 5.33 35.87 -0.69
CA ARG A 157 4.55 36.42 -1.80
C ARG A 157 4.21 37.89 -1.61
N GLU A 158 3.80 38.29 -0.41
CA GLU A 158 3.41 39.68 -0.11
C GLU A 158 4.60 40.65 -0.18
N PHE A 159 5.83 40.15 0.04
CA PHE A 159 7.07 40.91 -0.14
C PHE A 159 7.63 40.87 -1.58
N GLY A 160 6.96 40.17 -2.50
CA GLY A 160 7.41 40.07 -3.89
C GLY A 160 8.54 39.07 -4.12
N PHE A 161 8.82 38.17 -3.17
CA PHE A 161 9.80 37.08 -3.34
C PHE A 161 9.23 35.93 -4.17
N THR A 162 8.84 36.19 -5.42
CA THR A 162 8.28 35.18 -6.33
C THR A 162 9.24 34.04 -6.60
N GLY A 163 10.55 34.33 -6.73
CA GLY A 163 11.59 33.32 -6.92
C GLY A 163 11.69 32.30 -5.77
N PHE A 164 11.39 32.70 -4.53
CA PHE A 164 11.34 31.78 -3.38
C PHE A 164 10.19 30.77 -3.52
N ILE A 165 9.02 31.24 -3.95
CA ILE A 165 7.84 30.39 -4.18
C ILE A 165 8.10 29.43 -5.33
N THR A 166 8.70 29.92 -6.43
CA THR A 166 9.08 29.07 -7.57
C THR A 166 10.07 27.99 -7.14
N GLY A 167 11.10 28.34 -6.35
CA GLY A 167 12.07 27.37 -5.83
C GLY A 167 11.43 26.33 -4.91
N LEU A 168 10.50 26.73 -4.03
CA LEU A 168 9.74 25.81 -3.19
C LEU A 168 8.79 24.93 -4.00
N GLY A 169 8.19 25.43 -5.07
CA GLY A 169 7.35 24.65 -5.97
C GLY A 169 8.12 23.52 -6.64
N ILE A 170 9.28 23.83 -7.22
CA ILE A 170 10.17 22.84 -7.87
C ILE A 170 10.66 21.81 -6.84
N SER A 171 11.10 22.29 -5.67
CA SER A 171 11.54 21.40 -4.58
C SER A 171 10.41 20.51 -4.08
N GLY A 172 9.19 21.03 -3.97
CA GLY A 172 8.00 20.30 -3.57
C GLY A 172 7.64 19.16 -4.52
N VAL A 173 7.79 19.37 -5.83
CA VAL A 173 7.63 18.30 -6.83
C VAL A 173 8.69 17.22 -6.64
N ALA A 174 9.96 17.60 -6.44
CA ALA A 174 11.03 16.63 -6.18
C ALA A 174 10.75 15.79 -4.92
N PHE A 175 10.30 16.42 -3.82
CA PHE A 175 9.87 15.71 -2.61
C PHE A 175 8.66 14.80 -2.86
N ALA A 176 7.69 15.23 -3.66
CA ALA A 176 6.52 14.41 -4.00
C ALA A 176 6.91 13.14 -4.78
N LEU A 177 7.84 13.27 -5.74
CA LEU A 177 8.38 12.13 -6.48
C LEU A 177 9.12 11.15 -5.54
N MET A 178 9.91 11.66 -4.60
CA MET A 178 10.56 10.83 -3.58
C MET A 178 9.56 10.12 -2.66
N ALA A 179 8.44 10.77 -2.35
CA ALA A 179 7.39 10.21 -1.49
C ALA A 179 6.41 9.27 -2.22
N GLN A 180 6.50 9.17 -3.55
CA GLN A 180 5.56 8.42 -4.39
C GLN A 180 5.39 6.96 -3.93
N ASP A 181 6.48 6.29 -3.58
CA ASP A 181 6.45 4.90 -3.11
C ASP A 181 5.69 4.72 -1.79
N ALA A 182 5.81 5.68 -0.87
CA ALA A 182 5.10 5.63 0.40
C ALA A 182 3.58 5.71 0.18
N PHE A 183 3.14 6.64 -0.67
CA PHE A 183 1.73 6.77 -1.04
C PHE A 183 1.23 5.58 -1.85
N SER A 184 2.03 5.08 -2.80
CA SER A 184 1.67 3.90 -3.60
C SER A 184 1.40 2.68 -2.73
N ASN A 185 2.22 2.43 -1.72
CA ASN A 185 2.00 1.34 -0.77
C ASN A 185 0.77 1.54 0.12
N LEU A 186 0.51 2.77 0.55
CA LEU A 186 -0.68 3.10 1.34
C LEU A 186 -1.96 2.84 0.54
N PHE A 187 -2.02 3.33 -0.70
CA PHE A 187 -3.14 3.10 -1.60
C PHE A 187 -3.27 1.62 -1.98
N GLY A 188 -2.16 0.93 -2.25
CA GLY A 188 -2.18 -0.51 -2.50
C GLY A 188 -2.76 -1.29 -1.31
N GLY A 189 -2.40 -0.92 -0.08
CA GLY A 189 -2.96 -1.52 1.13
C GLY A 189 -4.47 -1.26 1.26
N MET A 190 -4.90 -0.04 0.96
CA MET A 190 -6.32 0.32 0.97
C MET A 190 -7.13 -0.49 -0.05
N ILE A 191 -6.61 -0.63 -1.28
CA ILE A 191 -7.25 -1.42 -2.35
C ILE A 191 -7.37 -2.89 -1.92
N ILE A 192 -6.31 -3.49 -1.37
CA ILE A 192 -6.36 -4.88 -0.87
C ILE A 192 -7.47 -5.06 0.18
N VAL A 193 -7.65 -4.09 1.08
CA VAL A 193 -8.69 -4.17 2.13
C VAL A 193 -10.11 -3.94 1.58
N LEU A 194 -10.25 -3.08 0.58
CA LEU A 194 -11.54 -2.74 -0.04
C LEU A 194 -12.01 -3.84 -0.99
N ASP A 195 -11.17 -4.24 -1.93
CA ASP A 195 -11.51 -5.21 -2.99
C ASP A 195 -11.38 -6.66 -2.50
N ARG A 196 -10.58 -6.88 -1.45
CA ARG A 196 -10.35 -8.19 -0.81
C ARG A 196 -10.05 -9.32 -1.81
N PRO A 197 -9.03 -9.18 -2.70
CA PRO A 197 -8.61 -10.27 -3.58
C PRO A 197 -8.10 -11.49 -2.79
N PHE A 198 -7.66 -11.28 -1.54
CA PHE A 198 -7.29 -12.31 -0.58
C PHE A 198 -7.46 -11.80 0.85
N ALA A 199 -7.50 -12.72 1.81
CA ALA A 199 -7.56 -12.45 3.25
C ALA A 199 -6.38 -13.09 4.00
N ILE A 200 -6.24 -12.72 5.27
CA ILE A 200 -5.30 -13.39 6.18
C ILE A 200 -5.72 -14.87 6.29
N GLY A 201 -4.76 -15.77 6.09
CA GLY A 201 -4.98 -17.22 6.02
C GLY A 201 -5.13 -17.78 4.60
N ASP A 202 -5.28 -16.93 3.58
CA ASP A 202 -5.35 -17.42 2.20
C ASP A 202 -3.97 -17.85 1.68
N TRP A 203 -3.94 -18.95 0.92
CA TRP A 203 -2.80 -19.34 0.11
C TRP A 203 -2.86 -18.58 -1.20
N ILE A 204 -1.90 -17.68 -1.39
CA ILE A 204 -1.76 -16.88 -2.59
C ILE A 204 -0.44 -17.19 -3.30
N GLN A 205 -0.46 -16.99 -4.62
CA GLN A 205 0.71 -17.08 -5.47
C GLN A 205 0.78 -15.84 -6.36
N THR A 206 1.95 -15.22 -6.39
CA THR A 206 2.31 -14.16 -7.31
C THR A 206 3.47 -14.63 -8.20
N SER A 207 3.96 -13.76 -9.08
CA SER A 207 5.13 -14.06 -9.91
C SER A 207 6.41 -14.28 -9.12
N GLN A 208 6.52 -13.71 -7.91
CA GLN A 208 7.76 -13.74 -7.10
C GLN A 208 7.64 -14.55 -5.82
N VAL A 209 6.42 -14.76 -5.31
CA VAL A 209 6.24 -15.37 -4.00
C VAL A 209 5.00 -16.24 -3.96
N GLU A 210 5.08 -17.30 -3.18
CA GLU A 210 3.97 -18.21 -2.95
C GLU A 210 3.92 -18.61 -1.48
N GLY A 211 2.72 -18.59 -0.90
CA GLY A 211 2.55 -18.97 0.50
C GLY A 211 1.23 -18.50 1.10
N ILE A 212 1.15 -18.61 2.42
CA ILE A 212 -0.04 -18.25 3.21
C ILE A 212 0.09 -16.84 3.76
N VAL A 213 -0.92 -16.00 3.59
CA VAL A 213 -0.94 -14.63 4.10
C VAL A 213 -1.04 -14.66 5.64
N GLU A 214 -0.05 -14.09 6.34
CA GLU A 214 -0.05 -14.03 7.81
C GLU A 214 -0.61 -12.70 8.34
N ASP A 215 -0.28 -11.60 7.68
CA ASP A 215 -0.59 -10.26 8.18
C ASP A 215 -0.63 -9.26 7.02
N ILE A 216 -1.54 -8.28 7.10
CA ILE A 216 -1.69 -7.19 6.12
C ILE A 216 -1.56 -5.89 6.90
N THR A 217 -0.44 -5.20 6.69
CA THR A 217 -0.18 -3.88 7.29
C THR A 217 -0.48 -2.76 6.30
N PHE A 218 -0.40 -1.50 6.75
CA PHE A 218 -0.64 -0.34 5.88
C PHE A 218 0.30 -0.24 4.67
N ARG A 219 1.52 -0.79 4.76
CA ARG A 219 2.55 -0.70 3.70
C ARG A 219 2.86 -2.03 3.03
N SER A 220 2.74 -3.14 3.74
CA SER A 220 3.18 -4.45 3.26
C SER A 220 2.34 -5.59 3.79
N THR A 221 2.32 -6.68 3.03
CA THR A 221 1.73 -7.96 3.41
C THR A 221 2.84 -8.95 3.72
N LYS A 222 2.68 -9.71 4.81
CA LYS A 222 3.58 -10.79 5.20
C LYS A 222 3.02 -12.11 4.71
N ILE A 223 3.84 -12.87 3.99
CA ILE A 223 3.46 -14.13 3.38
C ILE A 223 4.42 -15.22 3.87
N ARG A 224 3.88 -16.26 4.50
CA ARG A 224 4.61 -17.44 4.94
C ARG A 224 4.79 -18.40 3.77
N THR A 225 6.01 -18.50 3.28
CA THR A 225 6.37 -19.46 2.24
C THR A 225 6.27 -20.90 2.73
N PHE A 226 6.17 -21.87 1.82
CA PHE A 226 6.19 -23.30 2.16
C PHE A 226 7.52 -23.78 2.73
N SER A 227 8.61 -23.02 2.55
CA SER A 227 9.88 -23.20 3.26
C SER A 227 9.87 -22.63 4.69
N MET A 228 8.69 -22.22 5.20
CA MET A 228 8.47 -21.63 6.52
C MET A 228 9.17 -20.26 6.75
N ALA A 229 9.64 -19.58 5.70
CA ALA A 229 10.18 -18.21 5.78
C ALA A 229 9.10 -17.13 5.55
N VAL A 230 9.24 -15.95 6.16
CA VAL A 230 8.36 -14.78 5.89
C VAL A 230 8.93 -13.97 4.75
N ALA A 231 8.16 -13.84 3.68
CA ALA A 231 8.36 -12.79 2.69
C ALA A 231 7.52 -11.56 3.07
N THR A 232 8.15 -10.39 3.11
CA THR A 232 7.45 -9.11 3.30
C THR A 232 7.33 -8.42 1.95
N VAL A 233 6.11 -8.34 1.41
CA VAL A 233 5.87 -7.82 0.08
C VAL A 233 5.20 -6.44 0.17
N PRO A 234 5.71 -5.41 -0.53
CA PRO A 234 5.07 -4.11 -0.60
C PRO A 234 3.64 -4.22 -1.18
N ASN A 235 2.68 -3.55 -0.55
CA ASN A 235 1.28 -3.61 -0.99
C ASN A 235 1.10 -3.04 -2.40
N SER A 236 1.93 -2.06 -2.79
CA SER A 236 1.89 -1.51 -4.15
C SER A 236 2.23 -2.56 -5.21
N LYS A 237 3.12 -3.52 -4.91
CA LYS A 237 3.40 -4.62 -5.84
C LYS A 237 2.22 -5.57 -5.95
N LEU A 238 1.68 -5.99 -4.82
CA LEU A 238 0.53 -6.91 -4.80
C LEU A 238 -0.70 -6.32 -5.49
N ALA A 239 -0.97 -5.02 -5.31
CA ALA A 239 -2.09 -4.36 -5.96
C ALA A 239 -1.94 -4.21 -7.49
N ASN A 240 -0.72 -4.32 -8.02
CA ASN A 240 -0.41 -4.14 -9.45
C ASN A 240 -0.04 -5.45 -10.18
N GLU A 241 0.06 -6.57 -9.47
CA GLU A 241 0.41 -7.88 -10.03
C GLU A 241 -0.82 -8.82 -10.04
N ASN A 242 -0.79 -9.80 -10.95
CA ASN A 242 -1.79 -10.87 -10.93
C ASN A 242 -1.57 -11.75 -9.69
N ILE A 243 -2.64 -11.97 -8.93
CA ILE A 243 -2.63 -12.82 -7.74
C ILE A 243 -3.53 -14.01 -7.98
N ILE A 244 -2.98 -15.21 -7.83
CA ILE A 244 -3.74 -16.46 -7.85
C ILE A 244 -4.07 -16.81 -6.40
N ASN A 245 -5.35 -16.84 -6.05
CA ASN A 245 -5.82 -17.27 -4.74
C ASN A 245 -6.22 -18.74 -4.78
N TRP A 246 -5.34 -19.61 -4.28
CA TRP A 246 -5.57 -21.06 -4.27
C TRP A 246 -6.59 -21.48 -3.21
N THR A 247 -6.83 -20.67 -2.17
CA THR A 247 -7.86 -20.96 -1.16
C THR A 247 -9.27 -20.86 -1.74
N GLN A 248 -9.50 -19.94 -2.68
CA GLN A 248 -10.84 -19.74 -3.28
C GLN A 248 -11.22 -20.76 -4.36
N ARG A 249 -10.33 -21.69 -4.70
CA ARG A 249 -10.63 -22.72 -5.72
C ARG A 249 -11.77 -23.63 -5.25
N LYS A 250 -12.66 -23.99 -6.17
CA LYS A 250 -13.79 -24.91 -5.90
C LYS A 250 -13.45 -26.37 -6.20
N LEU A 251 -12.61 -26.56 -7.20
CA LEU A 251 -12.17 -27.87 -7.69
C LEU A 251 -10.66 -27.86 -7.84
N ARG A 252 -10.05 -29.04 -7.72
CA ARG A 252 -8.64 -29.26 -7.97
C ARG A 252 -8.47 -30.17 -9.18
N ARG A 253 -7.61 -29.76 -10.10
CA ARG A 253 -7.28 -30.53 -11.30
C ARG A 253 -6.37 -31.71 -10.94
N ILE A 254 -6.67 -32.88 -11.50
CA ILE A 254 -5.77 -34.03 -11.56
C ILE A 254 -5.58 -34.37 -13.03
N HIS A 255 -4.33 -34.54 -13.44
CA HIS A 255 -4.03 -35.07 -14.76
C HIS A 255 -2.88 -36.06 -14.67
N PHE A 256 -2.95 -37.08 -15.51
CA PHE A 256 -1.93 -38.10 -15.68
C PHE A 256 -1.65 -38.23 -17.17
N LYS A 257 -0.38 -38.44 -17.50
CA LYS A 257 0.05 -38.83 -18.84
C LYS A 257 1.01 -39.98 -18.69
N PHE A 258 0.68 -41.11 -19.31
CA PHE A 258 1.54 -42.28 -19.30
C PHE A 258 1.55 -42.93 -20.68
N THR A 259 2.62 -43.66 -20.97
CA THR A 259 2.85 -44.27 -22.28
C THR A 259 2.77 -45.78 -22.16
N ILE A 260 2.08 -46.42 -23.08
CA ILE A 260 2.00 -47.88 -23.22
C ILE A 260 2.80 -48.33 -24.45
N LYS A 261 3.19 -49.60 -24.48
CA LYS A 261 4.03 -50.15 -25.57
C LYS A 261 3.32 -50.16 -26.93
N PHE A 262 4.11 -50.10 -28.00
CA PHE A 262 3.63 -50.19 -29.40
C PHE A 262 2.98 -51.52 -29.77
N ASP A 263 3.40 -52.60 -29.11
CA ASP A 263 2.86 -53.93 -29.31
C ASP A 263 1.49 -54.13 -28.65
N THR A 264 0.96 -53.09 -27.98
CA THR A 264 -0.39 -53.14 -27.41
C THR A 264 -1.44 -53.16 -28.50
N GLU A 265 -2.25 -54.21 -28.52
CA GLU A 265 -3.38 -54.37 -29.45
C GLU A 265 -4.43 -53.26 -29.28
N ILE A 266 -4.98 -52.77 -30.39
CA ILE A 266 -5.92 -51.64 -30.43
C ILE A 266 -7.15 -51.89 -29.54
N ASP A 267 -7.67 -53.12 -29.50
CA ASP A 267 -8.86 -53.44 -28.70
C ASP A 267 -8.57 -53.38 -27.20
N LYS A 268 -7.36 -53.74 -26.76
CA LYS A 268 -6.91 -53.58 -25.36
C LYS A 268 -6.77 -52.11 -24.99
N ILE A 269 -6.29 -51.28 -25.91
CA ILE A 269 -6.22 -49.82 -25.71
C ILE A 269 -7.62 -49.26 -25.46
N LYS A 270 -8.59 -49.56 -26.34
CA LYS A 270 -9.98 -49.12 -26.19
C LYS A 270 -10.61 -49.61 -24.89
N SER A 271 -10.42 -50.89 -24.57
CA SER A 271 -10.91 -51.52 -23.33
C SER A 271 -10.36 -50.80 -22.09
N CYS A 272 -9.05 -50.54 -22.07
CA CYS A 272 -8.39 -49.84 -20.98
C CYS A 272 -8.91 -48.41 -20.80
N LEU A 273 -9.06 -47.65 -21.88
CA LEU A 273 -9.62 -46.28 -21.82
C LEU A 273 -11.04 -46.28 -21.25
N ASN A 274 -11.90 -47.17 -21.72
CA ASN A 274 -13.29 -47.29 -21.24
C ASN A 274 -13.35 -47.66 -19.75
N LYS A 275 -12.51 -48.61 -19.29
CA LYS A 275 -12.44 -49.00 -17.88
C LYS A 275 -11.95 -47.88 -16.97
N ILE A 276 -10.96 -47.10 -17.42
CA ILE A 276 -10.47 -45.94 -16.67
C ILE A 276 -11.57 -44.86 -16.61
N GLU A 277 -12.27 -44.61 -17.72
CA GLU A 277 -13.37 -43.66 -17.75
C GLU A 277 -14.52 -44.09 -16.81
N GLU A 278 -14.86 -45.38 -16.78
CA GLU A 278 -15.84 -45.95 -15.85
C GLU A 278 -15.42 -45.81 -14.38
N LEU A 279 -14.15 -46.12 -14.07
CA LEU A 279 -13.59 -45.93 -12.73
C LEU A 279 -13.78 -44.49 -12.25
N LEU A 280 -13.44 -43.50 -13.08
CA LEU A 280 -13.52 -42.09 -12.71
C LEU A 280 -14.98 -41.61 -12.58
N ASN A 281 -15.87 -42.04 -13.48
CA ASN A 281 -17.30 -41.70 -13.43
C ASN A 281 -18.03 -42.26 -12.20
N ASN A 282 -17.57 -43.41 -11.70
CA ASN A 282 -18.15 -44.07 -10.53
C ASN A 282 -17.58 -43.57 -9.20
N HIS A 283 -16.47 -42.82 -9.21
CA HIS A 283 -15.82 -42.36 -8.00
C HIS A 283 -16.50 -41.13 -7.37
N GLU A 284 -16.88 -41.20 -6.10
CA GLU A 284 -17.69 -40.16 -5.42
C GLU A 284 -16.99 -38.77 -5.33
N LYS A 285 -15.67 -38.77 -5.11
CA LYS A 285 -14.84 -37.55 -4.95
C LYS A 285 -14.44 -36.87 -6.27
N ILE A 286 -14.83 -37.43 -7.41
CA ILE A 286 -14.48 -36.91 -8.74
C ILE A 286 -15.67 -36.10 -9.26
N ASP A 287 -15.34 -34.92 -9.79
CA ASP A 287 -16.31 -34.08 -10.46
C ASP A 287 -16.60 -34.62 -11.86
N LYS A 288 -17.88 -34.75 -12.19
CA LYS A 288 -18.35 -35.47 -13.39
C LYS A 288 -18.56 -34.55 -14.59
N ASP A 289 -18.44 -33.23 -14.41
CA ASP A 289 -18.68 -32.27 -15.49
C ASP A 289 -17.59 -32.36 -16.56
N LEU A 290 -16.36 -32.70 -16.18
CA LEU A 290 -15.25 -32.88 -17.12
C LEU A 290 -14.32 -34.02 -16.70
N ILE A 291 -14.49 -35.16 -17.36
CA ILE A 291 -13.57 -36.29 -17.35
C ILE A 291 -13.12 -36.51 -18.79
N ILE A 292 -11.80 -36.52 -19.01
CA ILE A 292 -11.18 -36.80 -20.30
C ILE A 292 -10.25 -37.97 -20.10
N VAL A 293 -10.52 -39.07 -20.78
CA VAL A 293 -9.64 -40.22 -20.89
C VAL A 293 -9.43 -40.46 -22.38
N SER A 294 -8.24 -40.20 -22.88
CA SER A 294 -7.98 -40.24 -24.31
C SER A 294 -6.64 -40.84 -24.66
N PHE A 295 -6.62 -41.54 -25.79
CA PHE A 295 -5.41 -41.81 -26.53
C PHE A 295 -5.00 -40.52 -27.25
N ASN A 296 -3.98 -39.83 -26.75
CA ASN A 296 -3.68 -38.45 -27.17
C ASN A 296 -2.40 -38.31 -27.99
N GLU A 297 -1.51 -39.30 -27.97
CA GLU A 297 -0.19 -39.18 -28.59
C GLU A 297 0.29 -40.49 -29.24
N LEU A 298 0.78 -40.36 -30.47
CA LEU A 298 1.57 -41.38 -31.17
C LEU A 298 3.02 -40.90 -31.16
N SER A 299 3.84 -41.44 -30.25
CA SER A 299 5.25 -41.04 -30.11
C SER A 299 6.20 -42.06 -30.74
N SER A 300 7.50 -41.78 -30.74
CA SER A 300 8.55 -42.71 -31.19
C SER A 300 8.91 -43.80 -30.17
N TYR A 301 8.42 -43.67 -28.94
CA TYR A 301 8.67 -44.63 -27.85
C TYR A 301 7.41 -45.36 -27.39
N GLY A 302 6.21 -44.91 -27.75
CA GLY A 302 4.98 -45.67 -27.52
C GLY A 302 3.71 -44.85 -27.75
N PHE A 303 2.61 -45.34 -27.20
CA PHE A 303 1.30 -44.72 -27.28
C PHE A 303 0.95 -43.96 -26.00
N GLY A 304 0.62 -42.67 -26.10
CA GLY A 304 0.28 -41.83 -24.96
C GLY A 304 -1.20 -41.92 -24.59
N ILE A 305 -1.45 -42.18 -23.32
CA ILE A 305 -2.76 -42.06 -22.68
C ILE A 305 -2.75 -40.81 -21.79
N PHE A 306 -3.78 -39.99 -21.96
CA PHE A 306 -4.01 -38.79 -21.18
C PHE A 306 -5.30 -38.93 -20.39
N VAL A 307 -5.19 -38.70 -19.08
CA VAL A 307 -6.31 -38.71 -18.14
C VAL A 307 -6.36 -37.34 -17.50
N TYR A 308 -7.52 -36.70 -17.51
CA TYR A 308 -7.74 -35.37 -16.96
C TYR A 308 -9.12 -35.30 -16.32
N PHE A 309 -9.17 -34.87 -15.07
CA PHE A 309 -10.43 -34.68 -14.35
C PHE A 309 -10.26 -33.70 -13.19
N TYR A 310 -11.38 -33.33 -12.57
CA TYR A 310 -11.40 -32.49 -11.37
C TYR A 310 -11.85 -33.29 -10.15
N THR A 311 -11.41 -32.86 -8.96
CA THR A 311 -11.88 -33.37 -7.67
C THR A 311 -12.32 -32.23 -6.76
N ASN A 312 -13.31 -32.51 -5.92
CA ASN A 312 -13.76 -31.63 -4.84
C ASN A 312 -12.89 -31.74 -3.58
N GLU A 313 -11.88 -32.63 -3.56
CA GLU A 313 -10.98 -32.79 -2.42
C GLU A 313 -9.94 -31.66 -2.40
N LEU A 314 -10.21 -30.63 -1.58
CA LEU A 314 -9.38 -29.42 -1.53
C LEU A 314 -8.21 -29.53 -0.55
N ASN A 315 -8.29 -30.41 0.46
CA ASN A 315 -7.20 -30.62 1.40
C ASN A 315 -6.04 -31.34 0.71
N TYR A 316 -4.83 -30.80 0.83
CA TYR A 316 -3.66 -31.34 0.11
C TYR A 316 -3.36 -32.80 0.46
N THR A 317 -3.48 -33.18 1.74
CA THR A 317 -3.20 -34.55 2.19
C THR A 317 -4.21 -35.55 1.65
N TYR A 318 -5.50 -35.22 1.68
CA TYR A 318 -6.54 -36.10 1.14
C TYR A 318 -6.51 -36.15 -0.39
N TYR A 319 -6.16 -35.03 -1.03
CA TYR A 319 -5.91 -34.97 -2.47
C TYR A 319 -4.80 -35.94 -2.90
N GLU A 320 -3.66 -35.95 -2.21
CA GLU A 320 -2.56 -36.87 -2.54
C GLU A 320 -2.96 -38.34 -2.31
N LYS A 321 -3.76 -38.62 -1.27
CA LYS A 321 -4.32 -39.97 -1.05
C LYS A 321 -5.26 -40.40 -2.17
N LEU A 322 -6.16 -39.53 -2.61
CA LEU A 322 -7.06 -39.80 -3.73
C LEU A 322 -6.25 -40.05 -5.02
N LYS A 323 -5.24 -39.21 -5.28
CA LYS A 323 -4.35 -39.38 -6.42
C LYS A 323 -3.63 -40.74 -6.38
N GLN A 324 -3.15 -41.14 -5.20
CA GLN A 324 -2.53 -42.46 -4.99
C GLN A 324 -3.52 -43.59 -5.27
N GLU A 325 -4.74 -43.51 -4.75
CA GLU A 325 -5.80 -44.50 -4.95
C GLU A 325 -6.10 -44.69 -6.45
N ILE A 326 -6.38 -43.60 -7.16
CA ILE A 326 -6.65 -43.63 -8.61
C ILE A 326 -5.47 -44.20 -9.39
N ASN A 327 -4.22 -43.84 -9.05
CA ASN A 327 -3.04 -44.40 -9.69
C ASN A 327 -2.93 -45.92 -9.52
N ILE A 328 -3.22 -46.44 -8.32
CA ILE A 328 -3.18 -47.88 -8.04
C ILE A 328 -4.27 -48.62 -8.82
N GLU A 329 -5.48 -48.04 -8.91
CA GLU A 329 -6.59 -48.62 -9.68
C GLU A 329 -6.30 -48.64 -11.19
N ILE A 330 -5.73 -47.55 -11.73
CA ILE A 330 -5.29 -47.51 -13.14
C ILE A 330 -4.23 -48.59 -13.40
N LEU A 331 -3.26 -48.76 -12.50
CA LEU A 331 -2.26 -49.84 -12.62
C LEU A 331 -2.89 -51.24 -12.57
N ARG A 332 -3.96 -51.43 -11.80
CA ARG A 332 -4.69 -52.70 -11.76
C ARG A 332 -5.38 -52.96 -13.10
N ILE A 333 -6.10 -51.98 -13.64
CA ILE A 333 -6.76 -52.06 -14.96
C ILE A 333 -5.74 -52.42 -16.05
N LEU A 334 -4.59 -51.75 -16.07
CA LEU A 334 -3.53 -52.03 -17.04
C LEU A 334 -3.04 -53.48 -16.96
N ARG A 335 -2.83 -54.01 -15.75
CA ARG A 335 -2.41 -55.40 -15.55
C ARG A 335 -3.48 -56.42 -15.96
N GLU A 336 -4.75 -56.15 -15.67
CA GLU A 336 -5.86 -57.03 -16.04
C GLU A 336 -6.02 -57.13 -17.57
N GLU A 337 -5.83 -56.02 -18.27
CA GLU A 337 -5.88 -55.96 -19.75
C GLU A 337 -4.58 -56.45 -20.41
N ASN A 338 -3.57 -56.87 -19.62
CA ASN A 338 -2.22 -57.20 -20.10
C ASN A 338 -1.60 -56.08 -20.95
N VAL A 339 -1.82 -54.83 -20.54
CA VAL A 339 -1.22 -53.64 -21.13
C VAL A 339 -0.02 -53.22 -20.31
N GLU A 340 1.15 -53.27 -20.93
CA GLU A 340 2.40 -52.88 -20.27
C GLU A 340 2.70 -51.40 -20.48
N LEU A 341 3.08 -50.74 -19.39
CA LEU A 341 3.67 -49.41 -19.46
C LEU A 341 5.00 -49.48 -20.20
N MET A 342 5.22 -48.51 -21.08
CA MET A 342 6.48 -48.38 -21.76
C MET A 342 7.53 -47.82 -20.79
N PHE A 343 8.68 -48.49 -20.74
CA PHE A 343 9.91 -47.96 -20.17
C PHE A 343 10.94 -47.83 -21.29
N LEU A 344 11.70 -46.73 -21.30
CA LEU A 344 12.82 -46.58 -22.22
C LEU A 344 13.93 -47.56 -21.82
N THR A 345 14.03 -48.69 -22.52
CA THR A 345 15.16 -49.60 -22.40
C THR A 345 16.21 -49.22 -23.45
N PHE A 346 17.26 -48.51 -23.01
CA PHE A 346 18.44 -48.32 -23.85
C PHE A 346 19.28 -49.60 -23.83
N ASN A 347 19.17 -50.42 -24.88
CA ASN A 347 20.07 -51.55 -25.09
C ASN A 347 21.39 -51.05 -25.68
N PHE A 348 22.40 -50.82 -24.83
CA PHE A 348 23.75 -50.39 -25.25
C PHE A 348 24.62 -51.50 -25.85
N THR A 349 24.08 -52.68 -26.20
CA THR A 349 24.90 -53.88 -26.43
C THR A 349 25.32 -54.16 -27.89
N ASN A 350 24.90 -53.37 -28.88
CA ASN A 350 25.22 -53.68 -30.30
C ASN A 350 25.96 -52.54 -31.03
N GLY A 351 27.04 -52.01 -30.45
CA GLY A 351 27.80 -50.93 -31.09
C GLY A 351 29.25 -50.74 -30.63
N LEU A 352 29.88 -51.73 -29.99
CA LEU A 352 31.31 -51.67 -29.62
C LEU A 352 32.21 -52.55 -30.50
N GLU A 353 31.80 -52.84 -31.74
CA GLU A 353 32.75 -53.22 -32.79
C GLU A 353 32.85 -52.07 -33.80
N HIS A 354 34.04 -51.47 -33.85
CA HIS A 354 34.44 -50.31 -34.65
C HIS A 354 34.08 -48.91 -34.13
N ARG A 355 34.98 -48.37 -33.30
CA ARG A 355 35.82 -47.22 -33.68
C ARG A 355 36.93 -47.01 -32.63
N GLY A 356 38.17 -47.15 -33.09
CA GLY A 356 39.33 -46.72 -32.33
C GLY A 356 39.36 -45.21 -32.15
N ALA A 357 39.98 -44.78 -31.05
CA ALA A 357 40.59 -43.47 -30.84
C ALA A 357 39.73 -42.23 -31.17
N ASN A 358 38.99 -41.77 -30.16
CA ASN A 358 39.00 -40.39 -29.65
C ASN A 358 37.77 -40.21 -28.77
N CYS A 359 37.95 -40.41 -27.46
CA CYS A 359 36.91 -40.16 -26.46
C CYS A 359 37.25 -38.86 -25.72
N GLU A 360 37.10 -37.74 -26.42
CA GLU A 360 37.13 -36.39 -25.83
C GLU A 360 36.20 -35.47 -26.64
N THR A 361 34.90 -35.76 -26.67
CA THR A 361 33.79 -34.79 -26.85
C THR A 361 32.50 -35.56 -27.05
N GLU A 362 31.72 -35.72 -25.97
CA GLU A 362 30.26 -35.92 -25.92
C GLU A 362 29.94 -36.63 -24.60
N CYS A 363 30.05 -35.88 -23.51
CA CYS A 363 29.52 -36.23 -22.19
C CYS A 363 28.91 -34.97 -21.59
N THR A 364 27.88 -34.44 -22.23
CA THR A 364 27.02 -33.39 -21.69
C THR A 364 25.61 -33.63 -22.20
N GLU A 365 24.96 -34.64 -21.65
CA GLU A 365 23.50 -34.75 -21.64
C GLU A 365 23.10 -35.78 -20.56
N LEU A 366 23.41 -35.42 -19.31
CA LEU A 366 22.80 -36.02 -18.13
C LEU A 366 22.28 -34.87 -17.26
N GLU A 367 21.30 -34.15 -17.79
CA GLU A 367 20.42 -33.37 -16.92
C GLU A 367 19.38 -34.33 -16.32
N SER A 368 19.66 -34.63 -15.07
CA SER A 368 18.76 -35.12 -14.03
C SER A 368 17.27 -34.96 -14.32
N ILE A 369 16.52 -36.01 -13.99
CA ILE A 369 15.07 -36.01 -13.74
C ILE A 369 14.66 -34.69 -13.07
N ARG A 370 14.17 -33.74 -13.88
CA ARG A 370 13.45 -32.58 -13.41
C ARG A 370 12.04 -33.04 -13.12
N ASN A 371 11.64 -32.99 -11.86
CA ASN A 371 10.23 -32.91 -11.53
C ASN A 371 9.66 -31.72 -12.29
N ILE A 372 8.79 -32.00 -13.26
CA ILE A 372 8.09 -30.99 -14.04
C ILE A 372 7.06 -30.34 -13.11
N THR A 373 7.51 -29.30 -12.44
CA THR A 373 6.70 -28.21 -11.93
C THR A 373 7.51 -26.98 -12.28
N GLU A 374 7.23 -26.37 -13.44
CA GLU A 374 7.50 -24.96 -13.81
C GLU A 374 7.17 -24.70 -15.31
N GLU A 375 7.07 -25.73 -16.15
CA GLU A 375 6.89 -25.56 -17.62
C GLU A 375 5.42 -25.45 -18.11
N GLU A 376 4.44 -25.49 -17.19
CA GLU A 376 3.02 -25.16 -17.50
C GLU A 376 2.59 -23.77 -16.99
N ARG A 377 3.52 -22.88 -16.60
CA ARG A 377 3.20 -21.44 -16.48
C ARG A 377 3.30 -20.79 -17.86
N GLY A 378 2.24 -21.00 -18.65
CA GLY A 378 1.95 -20.18 -19.81
C GLY A 378 1.91 -18.69 -19.43
N LYS A 379 2.34 -17.87 -20.39
CA LYS A 379 2.27 -16.41 -20.41
C LYS A 379 0.94 -15.84 -19.93
#